data_AF-A0A9N9RCW7-F1
#
_entry.id   AF-A0A9N9RCW7-F1
#
_cell.length_a   1.000
_cell.length_b   1.000
_cell.length_c   1.000
_cell.angle_alpha   90.00
_cell.angle_beta   90.00
_cell.angle_gamma   90.00
#
_symmetry.space_group_name_H-M   'P 1'
#
loop_
_entity.id
_entity.type
_entity.pdbx_description
1 polymer ?
#
loop_
_entity_poly.entity_id
_entity_poly.type
_entity_poly.pdbx_seq_one_letter_code
_entity_poly.pdbx_strand_id
1 'polypeptide(L)'
;MHYLTVTELESPNGTTCKIQGLTTNMLRNLENHLTTHDINHFNNEIQKFFEIDVQGVYVLNFLSSEFSYRVYGQSMVIEISNIGGRADRVQKIAWTLGKQ
;
A
#
# COMPACT_ATOMS: atom_id res chain seq x y z
N MET A 1 14.70 14.60 3.78
CA MET A 1 13.96 13.99 2.67
C MET A 1 13.27 12.75 3.22
N HIS A 2 11.94 12.66 3.13
CA HIS A 2 11.17 11.58 3.74
C HIS A 2 10.60 10.68 2.65
N TYR A 3 10.73 9.37 2.82
CA TYR A 3 10.32 8.37 1.84
C TYR A 3 9.28 7.43 2.41
N LEU A 4 8.38 6.97 1.54
CA LEU A 4 7.42 5.91 1.80
C LEU A 4 7.61 4.78 0.81
N THR A 5 7.23 3.59 1.23
CA THR A 5 7.05 2.46 0.33
C THR A 5 5.57 2.07 0.36
N VAL A 6 4.96 1.98 -0.82
CA VAL A 6 3.60 1.44 -1.00
C VAL A 6 3.74 0.15 -1.77
N THR A 7 3.16 -0.95 -1.28
CA THR A 7 3.13 -2.24 -1.97
C THR A 7 1.69 -2.68 -2.16
N GLU A 8 1.29 -2.87 -3.40
CA GLU A 8 0.02 -3.51 -3.76
C GLU A 8 0.24 -5.00 -3.95
N LEU A 9 -0.60 -5.80 -3.29
CA LEU A 9 -0.70 -7.24 -3.45
C LEU A 9 -2.03 -7.55 -4.11
N GLU A 10 -1.98 -8.13 -5.30
CA GLU A 10 -3.16 -8.66 -5.98
C GLU A 10 -3.24 -10.16 -5.73
N SER A 11 -4.35 -10.60 -5.15
CA SER A 11 -4.67 -12.00 -4.91
C SER A 11 -6.07 -12.32 -5.46
N PRO A 12 -6.42 -13.59 -5.66
CA PRO A 12 -7.77 -13.97 -6.10
C PRO A 12 -8.91 -13.46 -5.19
N ASN A 13 -8.60 -13.17 -3.93
CA ASN A 13 -9.58 -12.74 -2.92
C ASN A 13 -9.70 -11.21 -2.81
N GLY A 14 -8.87 -10.45 -3.53
CA GLY A 14 -8.88 -8.99 -3.51
C GLY A 14 -7.48 -8.37 -3.61
N THR A 15 -7.49 -7.03 -3.63
CA THR A 15 -6.29 -6.18 -3.68
C THR A 15 -6.11 -5.51 -2.32
N THR A 16 -4.92 -5.63 -1.74
CA THR A 16 -4.56 -4.88 -0.53
C THR A 16 -3.29 -4.07 -0.75
N CYS A 17 -3.20 -2.93 -0.07
CA CYS A 17 -2.07 -2.02 -0.14
C CYS A 17 -1.40 -1.88 1.22
N LYS A 18 -0.09 -2.07 1.28
CA LYS A 18 0.73 -1.87 2.47
C LYS A 18 1.57 -0.63 2.32
N ILE A 19 1.52 0.25 3.31
CA ILE A 19 2.29 1.48 3.37
C ILE A 19 3.29 1.39 4.53
N GLN A 20 4.55 1.71 4.24
CA GLN A 20 5.61 1.78 5.24
C GLN A 20 6.23 3.17 5.27
N GLY A 21 6.66 3.58 6.46
CA GLY A 21 7.30 4.88 6.69
C GLY A 21 6.34 6.02 7.02
N LEU A 22 5.06 5.75 7.28
CA LEU A 22 4.13 6.80 7.70
C LEU A 22 4.56 7.42 9.04
N THR A 23 4.50 8.75 9.12
CA THR A 23 4.64 9.47 10.40
C THR A 23 3.33 9.40 11.18
N THR A 24 3.37 9.57 12.51
CA THR A 24 2.18 9.52 13.38
C THR A 24 1.07 10.47 12.93
N ASN A 25 1.42 11.69 12.50
CA ASN A 25 0.43 12.66 12.02
C ASN A 25 -0.22 12.21 10.71
N MET A 26 0.54 11.60 9.81
CA MET A 26 0.01 11.10 8.54
C MET A 26 -0.88 9.89 8.77
N LEU A 27 -0.47 8.98 9.65
CA LEU A 27 -1.23 7.80 10.02
C LEU A 27 -2.61 8.20 10.57
N ARG A 28 -2.66 9.15 11.51
CA ARG A 28 -3.93 9.65 12.06
C ARG A 28 -4.83 10.28 10.99
N ASN A 29 -4.27 11.07 10.07
CA ASN A 29 -5.05 11.70 9.00
C ASN A 29 -5.57 10.65 8.00
N LEU A 30 -4.76 9.66 7.67
CA LEU A 30 -5.13 8.54 6.81
C LEU A 30 -6.22 7.67 7.46
N GLU A 31 -6.07 7.28 8.72
CA GLU A 31 -7.09 6.53 9.47
C GLU A 31 -8.44 7.26 9.52
N ASN A 32 -8.41 8.57 9.80
CA ASN A 32 -9.62 9.39 9.77
C ASN A 32 -10.29 9.38 8.40
N HIS A 33 -9.52 9.56 7.33
CA HIS A 33 -10.03 9.55 5.96
C HIS A 33 -10.62 8.18 5.55
N LEU A 34 -9.97 7.09 5.92
CA LEU A 34 -10.46 5.75 5.59
C LEU A 34 -11.72 5.40 6.38
N THR A 35 -11.78 5.79 7.65
CA THR A 35 -12.96 5.61 8.51
C THR A 35 -14.16 6.39 7.98
N THR A 36 -13.97 7.61 7.48
CA THR A 36 -15.09 8.40 6.91
C THR A 36 -15.63 7.85 5.59
N HIS A 37 -14.85 7.04 4.88
CA HIS A 37 -15.23 6.42 3.61
C HIS A 37 -15.59 4.92 3.75
N ASP A 38 -15.67 4.40 4.99
CA ASP A 38 -15.95 2.99 5.28
C ASP A 38 -14.97 2.01 4.59
N ILE A 39 -13.69 2.38 4.57
CA ILE A 39 -12.62 1.57 3.98
C ILE A 39 -11.92 0.77 5.08
N ASN A 40 -11.90 -0.55 4.90
CA ASN A 40 -11.18 -1.46 5.78
C ASN A 40 -9.67 -1.18 5.76
N HIS A 41 -9.09 -1.12 6.95
CA HIS A 41 -7.68 -0.88 7.14
C HIS A 41 -7.18 -1.53 8.42
N PHE A 42 -5.88 -1.79 8.48
CA PHE A 42 -5.21 -2.41 9.62
C PHE A 42 -3.84 -1.77 9.85
N ASN A 43 -3.60 -1.28 11.06
CA ASN A 43 -2.30 -0.78 11.48
C ASN A 43 -1.50 -1.87 12.20
N ASN A 44 -0.41 -2.34 11.60
CA ASN A 44 0.50 -3.29 12.22
C ASN A 44 1.70 -2.56 12.83
N GLU A 45 1.60 -2.21 14.11
CA GLU A 45 2.68 -1.49 14.82
C GLU A 45 3.95 -2.33 14.98
N ILE A 46 3.83 -3.66 15.05
CA ILE A 46 4.96 -4.59 15.25
C ILE A 46 5.82 -4.64 13.98
N GLN A 47 5.19 -4.84 12.83
CA GLN A 47 5.86 -4.94 11.52
C GLN A 47 5.98 -3.58 10.83
N LYS A 48 5.52 -2.50 11.48
CA LYS A 48 5.63 -1.10 11.05
C LYS A 48 5.07 -0.85 9.65
N PHE A 49 3.88 -1.37 9.39
CA PHE A 49 3.15 -1.07 8.15
C PHE A 49 1.68 -0.80 8.43
N PHE A 50 1.06 -0.10 7.50
CA PHE A 50 -0.36 0.18 7.48
C PHE A 50 -0.98 -0.45 6.24
N GLU A 51 -2.00 -1.29 6.40
CA GLU A 51 -2.65 -2.04 5.33
C GLU A 51 -4.05 -1.50 5.06
N ILE A 52 -4.44 -1.43 3.78
CA ILE A 52 -5.70 -0.86 3.31
C ILE A 52 -6.27 -1.73 2.19
N ASP A 53 -7.56 -2.08 2.27
CA ASP A 53 -8.24 -2.93 1.30
C ASP A 53 -8.75 -2.12 0.09
N VAL A 54 -7.83 -1.46 -0.61
CA VAL A 54 -8.11 -0.68 -1.83
C VAL A 54 -6.99 -0.86 -2.85
N GLN A 55 -7.27 -0.45 -4.09
CA GLN A 55 -6.26 -0.38 -5.15
C GLN A 55 -5.17 0.65 -4.83
N GLY A 56 -3.94 0.35 -5.21
CA GLY A 56 -2.76 1.19 -5.01
C GLY A 56 -2.92 2.56 -5.63
N VAL A 57 -3.60 2.67 -6.77
CA VAL A 57 -3.89 3.97 -7.40
C VAL A 57 -4.64 4.91 -6.45
N TYR A 58 -5.59 4.39 -5.65
CA TYR A 58 -6.29 5.19 -4.64
C TYR A 58 -5.32 5.72 -3.59
N VAL A 59 -4.46 4.84 -3.06
CA VAL A 59 -3.45 5.20 -2.04
C VAL A 59 -2.46 6.22 -2.60
N LEU A 60 -1.95 6.02 -3.81
CA LEU A 60 -1.01 6.92 -4.47
C LEU A 60 -1.62 8.31 -4.68
N ASN A 61 -2.88 8.37 -5.13
CA ASN A 61 -3.60 9.62 -5.31
C ASN A 61 -3.78 10.36 -3.98
N PHE A 62 -4.19 9.64 -2.92
CA PHE A 62 -4.34 10.21 -1.59
C PHE A 62 -3.01 10.74 -1.02
N LEU A 63 -1.93 9.96 -1.13
CA LEU A 63 -0.61 10.38 -0.67
C LEU A 63 -0.07 11.59 -1.46
N SER A 64 -0.41 11.67 -2.74
CA SER A 64 -0.08 12.82 -3.58
C SER A 64 -0.90 14.06 -3.21
N SER A 65 -2.22 13.94 -3.01
CA SER A 65 -3.10 15.09 -2.74
C SER A 65 -2.93 15.64 -1.34
N GLU A 66 -2.96 14.77 -0.32
CA GLU A 66 -3.02 15.20 1.08
C GLU A 66 -1.63 15.46 1.67
N PHE A 67 -0.60 14.80 1.14
CA PHE A 67 0.73 14.81 1.76
C PHE A 67 1.87 15.17 0.82
N SER A 68 1.59 15.54 -0.44
CA SER A 68 2.58 15.99 -1.43
C SER A 68 3.70 14.97 -1.68
N TYR A 69 3.38 13.67 -1.66
CA TYR A 69 4.31 12.64 -2.10
C TYR A 69 4.26 12.46 -3.61
N ARG A 70 5.41 12.18 -4.23
CA ARG A 70 5.48 11.74 -5.62
C ARG A 70 6.18 10.40 -5.72
N VAL A 71 5.80 9.63 -6.73
CA VAL A 71 6.47 8.38 -7.08
C VAL A 71 7.86 8.70 -7.64
N TYR A 72 8.89 8.12 -7.02
CA TYR A 72 10.29 8.19 -7.47
C TYR A 72 10.67 6.95 -8.28
N GLY A 73 10.08 5.80 -7.93
CA GLY A 73 10.37 4.54 -8.59
C GLY A 73 9.22 3.55 -8.39
N GLN A 74 9.13 2.63 -9.34
CA GLN A 74 8.20 1.51 -9.31
C GLN A 74 8.98 0.23 -9.61
N SER A 75 8.66 -0.83 -8.88
CA SER A 75 9.11 -2.19 -9.17
C SER A 75 7.92 -3.14 -9.15
N MET A 76 8.07 -4.27 -9.82
CA MET A 76 7.04 -5.29 -9.90
C MET A 76 7.70 -6.67 -9.77
N VAL A 77 7.09 -7.52 -8.96
CA VAL A 77 7.51 -8.90 -8.77
C VAL A 77 6.30 -9.79 -9.05
N ILE A 78 6.51 -10.78 -9.92
CA ILE A 78 5.52 -11.84 -10.18
C ILE A 78 6.09 -13.12 -9.58
N GLU A 79 5.44 -13.62 -8.54
CA GLU A 79 5.78 -14.90 -7.93
C GLU A 79 4.88 -15.98 -8.53
N ILE A 80 5.50 -17.02 -9.08
CA ILE A 80 4.79 -18.18 -9.63
C ILE A 80 5.06 -19.36 -8.71
N SER A 81 4.01 -19.88 -8.07
CA SER A 81 4.09 -21.02 -7.15
C SER A 81 3.21 -22.17 -7.62
N ASN A 82 3.69 -23.40 -7.52
CA ASN A 82 2.88 -24.58 -7.83
C ASN A 82 2.26 -25.14 -6.55
N ILE A 83 0.94 -24.98 -6.37
CA ILE A 83 0.19 -25.49 -5.22
C ILE A 83 -0.80 -26.56 -5.71
N GLY A 84 -0.68 -27.79 -5.21
CA GLY A 84 -1.62 -28.87 -5.53
C GLY A 84 -1.72 -29.25 -7.01
N GLY A 85 -0.65 -29.03 -7.80
CA GLY A 85 -0.61 -29.28 -9.23
C GLY A 85 -1.15 -28.14 -10.12
N ARG A 86 -1.52 -27.00 -9.52
CA ARG A 86 -1.89 -25.77 -10.25
C ARG A 86 -0.81 -24.71 -10.04
N ALA A 87 -0.52 -23.94 -11.10
CA ALA A 87 0.35 -22.77 -11.00
C ALA A 87 -0.48 -21.57 -10.55
N ASP A 88 -0.20 -21.09 -9.34
CA ASP A 88 -0.73 -19.84 -8.80
C ASP A 88 0.25 -18.71 -9.09
N ARG A 89 -0.28 -17.52 -9.40
CA ARG A 89 0.50 -16.33 -9.76
C ARG A 89 0.10 -15.20 -8.84
N VAL A 90 1.06 -14.73 -8.07
CA VAL A 90 0.89 -13.59 -7.18
C VAL A 90 1.66 -12.41 -7.76
N GLN A 91 0.95 -11.32 -8.00
CA GLN A 91 1.52 -10.07 -8.49
C GLN A 91 1.68 -9.09 -7.34
N LYS A 92 2.90 -8.57 -7.19
CA LYS A 92 3.25 -7.53 -6.21
C LYS A 92 3.81 -6.34 -6.96
N ILE A 93 3.20 -5.17 -6.78
CA ILE A 93 3.73 -3.91 -7.31
C ILE A 93 4.17 -3.07 -6.12
N ALA A 94 5.38 -2.53 -6.16
CA ALA A 94 5.90 -1.64 -5.13
C ALA A 94 6.26 -0.28 -5.72
N TRP A 95 5.88 0.79 -5.04
CA TRP A 95 6.25 2.17 -5.35
C TRP A 95 7.07 2.74 -4.21
N THR A 96 8.18 3.38 -4.55
CA THR A 96 8.90 4.26 -3.64
C THR A 96 8.41 5.68 -3.89
N LEU A 97 7.88 6.32 -2.85
CA LEU A 97 7.47 7.71 -2.90
C LEU A 97 8.41 8.57 -2.07
N GLY A 98 8.63 9.80 -2.50
CA GLY A 98 9.41 10.79 -1.74
C GLY A 98 8.61 12.07 -1.59
N LYS A 99 8.76 12.70 -0.42
CA LYS A 99 8.13 13.96 -0.08
C LYS A 99 8.79 15.11 -0.83
N GLN A 100 7.97 15.94 -1.49
CA GLN A 100 8.43 17.19 -2.10
C GLN A 100 8.60 18.31 -1.08
#